data_AF-A0A399CY59-F1
#
_entry.id   AF-A0A399CY59-F1
#
_cell.length_a   1.000
_cell.length_b   1.000
_cell.length_c   1.000
_cell.angle_alpha   90.00
_cell.angle_beta   90.00
_cell.angle_gamma   90.00
#
_symmetry.space_group_name_H-M   'P 1'
#
loop_
_entity.id
_entity.type
_entity.pdbx_description
1 polymer ?
#
loop_
_entity_poly.entity_id
_entity_poly.type
_entity_poly.pdbx_seq_one_letter_code
_entity_poly.pdbx_strand_id
1 'polypeptide(L)'
;MMKSKKMKLLTLTLFLLPLCVIWLGTGCEKDQDEYSGYVEGYIVGSFQCNNNAKERGFCIILENNADSIFTFSVAEKDFDFPQGIIKPGHDAFSGGPYFFPDSLRYKFKLRFKFREPDESEVVDCPLAFYTVGTPFPWEEWNDVIIKDVSKLF
;
A
#
# COMPACT_ATOMS: atom_id res chain seq x y z
N MET A 1 4.59 -36.95 60.03
CA MET A 1 5.19 -35.61 60.16
C MET A 1 5.54 -35.07 58.78
N MET A 2 4.58 -34.51 58.02
CA MET A 2 4.83 -33.91 56.70
C MET A 2 3.64 -33.03 56.24
N LYS A 3 3.40 -31.88 56.89
CA LYS A 3 2.32 -30.95 56.45
C LYS A 3 2.69 -29.45 56.41
N SER A 4 3.81 -29.02 57.00
CA SER A 4 4.08 -27.58 57.15
C SER A 4 4.76 -26.91 55.95
N LYS A 5 5.55 -27.63 55.14
CA LYS A 5 6.35 -27.02 54.05
C LYS A 5 5.54 -26.60 52.82
N LYS A 6 4.41 -27.27 52.53
CA LYS A 6 3.61 -27.01 51.32
C LYS A 6 2.72 -25.77 51.43
N MET A 7 2.34 -25.37 52.65
CA MET A 7 1.42 -24.26 52.86
C MET A 7 2.08 -22.89 52.64
N LYS A 8 3.36 -22.75 53.02
CA LYS A 8 4.13 -21.50 52.84
C LYS A 8 4.41 -21.19 51.36
N LEU A 9 4.60 -22.22 50.53
CA LEU A 9 4.84 -22.05 49.10
C LEU A 9 3.58 -21.57 48.37
N LEU A 10 2.40 -22.09 48.75
CA LEU A 10 1.13 -21.70 48.14
C LEU A 10 0.79 -20.22 48.42
N THR A 11 1.06 -19.75 49.64
CA THR A 11 0.80 -18.35 50.03
C THR A 11 1.75 -17.37 49.34
N LEU A 12 3.02 -17.76 49.15
CA LEU A 12 4.00 -16.94 48.43
C LEU A 12 3.62 -16.79 46.94
N THR A 13 3.12 -17.87 46.33
CA THR A 13 2.72 -17.87 44.92
C THR A 13 1.47 -17.01 44.69
N LEU A 14 0.52 -17.01 45.62
CA LEU A 14 -0.71 -16.22 45.54
C LEU A 14 -0.46 -14.70 45.67
N PHE A 15 0.59 -14.30 46.40
CA PHE A 15 0.94 -12.90 46.64
C PHE A 15 1.78 -12.27 45.52
N LEU A 16 2.42 -13.10 44.69
CA LEU A 16 3.24 -12.66 43.53
C LEU A 16 2.42 -12.50 42.24
N LEU A 17 1.26 -13.14 42.13
CA LEU A 17 0.37 -13.06 40.96
C LEU A 17 -0.14 -11.64 40.64
N PRO A 18 -0.50 -10.77 41.61
CA PRO A 18 -0.97 -9.41 41.32
C PRO A 18 0.12 -8.47 40.78
N LEU A 19 1.40 -8.71 41.09
CA LEU A 19 2.50 -7.86 40.62
C LEU A 19 2.81 -8.08 39.13
N CYS A 20 2.50 -9.25 38.58
CA CYS A 20 2.73 -9.55 37.16
C CYS A 20 1.72 -8.86 36.23
N VAL A 21 0.56 -8.42 36.74
CA VAL A 21 -0.50 -7.82 35.92
C VAL A 21 -0.25 -6.34 35.62
N ILE A 22 0.56 -5.66 36.45
CA ILE A 22 0.83 -4.23 36.33
C ILE A 22 1.82 -3.94 35.18
N TRP A 23 2.62 -4.93 34.75
CA TRP A 23 3.58 -4.78 33.65
C TRP A 23 2.97 -5.02 32.26
N LEU A 24 1.76 -5.56 32.16
CA LEU A 24 1.07 -5.79 30.88
C LEU A 24 0.22 -4.60 30.42
N GLY A 25 0.21 -3.50 31.18
CA GLY A 25 -0.72 -2.37 30.99
C GLY A 25 -0.12 -1.09 30.42
N THR A 26 1.13 -1.08 29.95
CA THR A 26 1.59 0.01 29.08
C THR A 26 1.37 -0.43 27.64
N GLY A 27 0.10 -0.33 27.22
CA GLY A 27 -0.22 -0.26 25.81
C GLY A 27 0.59 0.89 25.26
N CYS A 28 1.68 0.55 24.57
CA CYS A 28 2.44 1.48 23.78
C CYS A 28 1.42 2.01 22.77
N GLU A 29 0.86 3.21 23.02
CA GLU A 29 0.33 4.06 21.96
C GLU A 29 1.53 4.32 21.06
N LYS A 30 1.77 3.36 20.16
CA LYS A 30 2.46 3.68 18.93
C LYS A 30 1.51 4.66 18.28
N ASP A 31 1.91 5.92 18.24
CA ASP A 31 1.57 6.77 17.10
C ASP A 31 1.92 5.93 15.86
N GLN A 32 0.93 5.18 15.37
CA GLN A 32 1.08 4.38 14.18
C GLN A 32 1.16 5.41 13.07
N ASP A 33 2.37 5.64 12.57
CA ASP A 33 2.57 6.37 11.31
C ASP A 33 1.58 5.72 10.34
N GLU A 34 0.57 6.49 9.91
CA GLU A 34 -0.55 6.02 9.09
C GLU A 34 -0.06 5.39 7.77
N TYR A 35 1.18 5.71 7.41
CA TYR A 35 1.88 5.23 6.26
C TYR A 35 2.68 3.96 6.55
N SER A 36 2.77 3.13 5.53
CA SER A 36 3.66 1.99 5.47
C SER A 36 5.12 2.35 5.77
N GLY A 37 5.91 1.32 6.07
CA GLY A 37 7.36 1.41 5.88
C GLY A 37 7.70 1.70 4.41
N TYR A 38 8.97 2.04 4.13
CA TYR A 38 9.40 2.19 2.75
C TYR A 38 9.24 0.89 1.97
N VAL A 39 8.63 0.99 0.80
CA VAL A 39 8.52 -0.07 -0.18
C VAL A 39 9.11 0.36 -1.51
N GLU A 40 9.38 -0.62 -2.37
CA GLU A 40 9.86 -0.39 -3.73
C GLU A 40 8.91 -1.05 -4.71
N GLY A 41 8.72 -0.39 -5.86
CA GLY A 41 7.85 -0.88 -6.90
C GLY A 41 8.17 -0.26 -8.25
N TYR A 42 7.47 -0.75 -9.27
CA TYR A 42 7.67 -0.37 -10.67
C TYR A 42 6.40 0.19 -11.25
N ILE A 43 6.48 1.36 -11.88
CA ILE A 43 5.37 1.88 -12.69
C ILE A 43 5.28 1.05 -13.96
N VAL A 44 4.16 0.37 -14.14
CA VAL A 44 3.92 -0.57 -15.24
C VAL A 44 2.80 -0.13 -16.17
N GLY A 45 2.10 0.94 -15.83
CA GLY A 45 0.95 1.40 -16.59
C GLY A 45 0.44 2.73 -16.08
N SER A 46 -0.42 3.33 -16.87
CA SER A 46 -1.09 4.58 -16.50
C SER A 46 -2.51 4.62 -17.04
N PHE A 47 -3.34 5.45 -16.44
CA PHE A 47 -4.71 5.66 -16.86
C PHE A 47 -5.21 7.04 -16.46
N GLN A 48 -6.29 7.48 -17.09
CA GLN A 48 -6.90 8.78 -16.84
C GLN A 48 -8.39 8.58 -16.71
N CYS A 49 -8.99 9.12 -15.65
CA CYS A 49 -10.41 8.91 -15.37
C CYS A 49 -11.27 9.82 -16.27
N ASN A 50 -12.34 9.27 -16.85
CA ASN A 50 -13.23 9.99 -17.79
C ASN A 50 -13.80 11.29 -17.22
N ASN A 51 -14.11 11.30 -15.92
CA ASN A 51 -14.77 12.42 -15.27
C ASN A 51 -13.77 13.46 -14.72
N ASN A 52 -12.49 13.11 -14.62
CA ASN A 52 -11.45 13.98 -14.08
C ASN A 52 -10.19 13.94 -14.96
N ALA A 53 -10.30 14.55 -16.15
CA ALA A 53 -9.22 14.59 -17.14
C ALA A 53 -7.95 15.33 -16.70
N LYS A 54 -7.84 15.79 -15.45
CA LYS A 54 -6.63 16.44 -14.94
C LYS A 54 -5.71 15.50 -14.15
N GLU A 55 -6.23 14.37 -13.67
CA GLU A 55 -5.50 13.47 -12.79
C GLU A 55 -5.22 12.14 -13.51
N ARG A 56 -3.94 11.80 -13.59
CA ARG A 56 -3.46 10.55 -14.19
C ARG A 56 -3.08 9.60 -13.06
N GLY A 57 -3.70 8.42 -13.07
CA GLY A 57 -3.34 7.32 -12.19
C GLY A 57 -2.18 6.51 -12.76
N PHE A 58 -1.36 5.98 -11.87
CA PHE A 58 -0.25 5.08 -12.21
C PHE A 58 -0.41 3.73 -11.52
N CYS A 59 -0.19 2.65 -12.27
CA CYS A 59 -0.23 1.28 -11.75
C CYS A 59 1.18 0.86 -11.33
N ILE A 60 1.31 0.30 -10.13
CA ILE A 60 2.60 -0.09 -9.54
C ILE A 60 2.56 -1.56 -9.14
N ILE A 61 3.53 -2.35 -9.62
CA ILE A 61 3.83 -3.67 -9.05
C ILE A 61 4.88 -3.48 -7.97
N LEU A 62 4.62 -3.96 -6.75
CA LEU A 62 5.64 -3.98 -5.69
C LEU A 62 6.72 -5.03 -6.00
N GLU A 63 7.99 -4.75 -5.73
CA GLU A 63 9.13 -5.59 -6.15
C GLU A 63 9.06 -7.05 -5.67
N ASN A 64 8.38 -7.31 -4.55
CA ASN A 64 8.14 -8.67 -4.06
C ASN A 64 7.03 -9.42 -4.82
N ASN A 65 6.44 -8.81 -5.85
CA ASN A 65 5.29 -9.27 -6.64
C ASN A 65 4.11 -9.78 -5.78
N ALA A 66 4.04 -9.35 -4.52
CA ALA A 66 3.00 -9.75 -3.60
C ALA A 66 1.68 -9.08 -3.97
N ASP A 67 1.75 -7.79 -4.30
CA ASP A 67 0.58 -6.95 -4.50
C ASP A 67 0.77 -5.98 -5.65
N SER A 68 -0.35 -5.44 -6.09
CA SER A 68 -0.48 -4.43 -7.13
C SER A 68 -1.30 -3.29 -6.57
N ILE A 69 -0.78 -2.07 -6.69
CA ILE A 69 -1.44 -0.86 -6.20
C ILE A 69 -1.57 0.14 -7.33
N PHE A 70 -2.35 1.18 -7.10
CA PHE A 70 -2.35 2.34 -7.96
C PHE A 70 -2.42 3.62 -7.14
N THR A 71 -2.08 4.73 -7.76
CA THR A 71 -2.06 6.03 -7.09
C THR A 71 -2.26 7.16 -8.08
N PHE A 72 -2.87 8.25 -7.62
CA PHE A 72 -2.91 9.55 -8.29
C PHE A 72 -1.93 10.56 -7.69
N SER A 73 -1.16 10.18 -6.65
CA SER A 73 -0.24 11.09 -5.96
C SER A 73 1.05 11.37 -6.74
N VAL A 74 1.26 10.70 -7.88
CA VAL A 74 2.42 10.86 -8.76
C VAL A 74 2.02 11.69 -9.97
N ALA A 75 2.83 12.70 -10.30
CA ALA A 75 2.63 13.45 -11.53
C ALA A 75 3.41 12.82 -12.70
N GLU A 76 2.84 12.86 -13.89
CA GLU A 76 3.50 12.36 -15.12
C GLU A 76 4.90 12.97 -15.33
N LYS A 77 5.07 14.24 -14.96
CA LYS A 77 6.33 14.99 -15.06
C LYS A 77 7.44 14.50 -14.10
N ASP A 78 7.11 13.67 -13.11
CA ASP A 78 8.09 13.19 -12.13
C ASP A 78 8.95 12.06 -12.72
N PHE A 79 8.61 11.56 -13.91
CA PHE A 79 9.28 10.47 -14.60
C PHE A 79 9.54 10.82 -16.07
N ASP A 80 10.71 10.41 -16.57
CA ASP A 80 11.14 10.60 -17.96
C ASP A 80 10.57 9.47 -18.86
N PHE A 81 9.25 9.45 -19.01
CA PHE A 81 8.58 8.45 -19.82
C PHE A 81 8.92 8.60 -21.32
N PRO A 82 9.26 7.50 -22.04
CA PRO A 82 9.45 7.53 -23.49
C PRO A 82 8.25 8.12 -24.22
N GLN A 83 8.50 8.86 -25.29
CA GLN A 83 7.44 9.49 -26.06
C GLN A 83 6.37 8.48 -26.51
N GLY A 84 5.11 8.79 -26.23
CA GLY A 84 3.97 7.96 -26.64
C GLY A 84 3.76 6.70 -25.82
N ILE A 85 4.50 6.48 -24.72
CA ILE A 85 4.19 5.42 -23.76
C ILE A 85 2.98 5.79 -22.91
N ILE A 86 2.93 7.06 -22.49
CA ILE A 86 1.74 7.66 -21.89
C ILE A 86 0.84 8.07 -23.03
N LYS A 87 -0.36 7.48 -23.04
CA LYS A 87 -1.37 7.77 -24.04
C LYS A 87 -2.31 8.86 -23.49
N PRO A 88 -2.70 9.85 -24.32
CA PRO A 88 -3.65 10.88 -23.91
C PRO A 88 -5.09 10.37 -24.02
N GLY A 89 -5.87 10.54 -22.95
CA GLY A 89 -7.28 10.17 -22.91
C GLY A 89 -7.54 8.86 -22.19
N HIS A 90 -8.76 8.35 -22.38
CA HIS A 90 -9.25 7.13 -21.74
C HIS A 90 -8.72 5.90 -22.50
N ASP A 91 -7.47 5.50 -22.22
CA ASP A 91 -6.74 4.56 -23.07
C ASP A 91 -6.97 3.07 -22.80
N ALA A 92 -8.14 2.74 -22.27
CA ALA A 92 -8.77 1.51 -22.67
C ALA A 92 -10.13 1.85 -23.24
N PHE A 93 -10.39 1.38 -24.46
CA PHE A 93 -11.74 1.23 -25.01
C PHE A 93 -12.74 0.59 -24.02
N SER A 94 -12.26 -0.04 -22.94
CA SER A 94 -12.98 -0.68 -21.85
C SER A 94 -12.94 0.03 -20.49
N GLY A 95 -12.23 1.16 -20.36
CA GLY A 95 -12.19 1.96 -19.13
C GLY A 95 -11.06 1.70 -18.14
N GLY A 96 -10.22 0.71 -18.41
CA GLY A 96 -9.05 0.33 -17.63
C GLY A 96 -7.72 1.03 -17.93
N PRO A 97 -6.63 0.62 -17.25
CA PRO A 97 -5.31 1.15 -17.49
C PRO A 97 -4.64 0.58 -18.72
N TYR A 98 -3.81 1.44 -19.32
CA TYR A 98 -2.91 1.08 -20.38
C TYR A 98 -1.58 0.63 -19.77
N PHE A 99 -1.30 -0.67 -19.87
CA PHE A 99 -0.03 -1.23 -19.44
C PHE A 99 1.07 -0.99 -20.47
N PHE A 100 2.27 -0.71 -19.97
CA PHE A 100 3.46 -0.55 -20.77
C PHE A 100 3.87 -1.91 -21.37
N PRO A 101 4.57 -1.93 -22.53
CA PRO A 101 5.15 -3.14 -23.08
C PRO A 101 6.08 -3.83 -22.08
N ASP A 102 6.19 -5.16 -22.17
CA ASP A 102 7.01 -5.97 -21.26
C ASP A 102 8.47 -5.50 -21.14
N SER A 103 9.03 -4.92 -22.23
CA SER A 103 10.38 -4.35 -22.24
C SER A 103 10.57 -3.17 -21.28
N LEU A 104 9.48 -2.51 -20.87
CA LEU A 104 9.47 -1.36 -19.96
C LEU A 104 8.97 -1.69 -18.56
N ARG A 105 8.47 -2.91 -18.31
CA ARG A 105 7.82 -3.33 -17.06
C ARG A 105 8.66 -3.04 -15.80
N TYR A 106 9.99 -3.17 -15.89
CA TYR A 106 10.91 -2.97 -14.75
C TYR A 106 11.83 -1.76 -14.92
N LYS A 107 11.40 -0.76 -15.71
CA LYS A 107 12.23 0.40 -16.06
C LYS A 107 12.03 1.62 -15.18
N PHE A 108 10.84 1.82 -14.61
CA PHE A 108 10.51 3.02 -13.83
C PHE A 108 10.36 2.63 -12.36
N LYS A 109 11.49 2.51 -11.66
CA LYS A 109 11.48 2.06 -10.26
C LYS A 109 11.42 3.25 -9.32
N LEU A 110 10.59 3.12 -8.29
CA LEU A 110 10.45 4.09 -7.22
C LEU A 110 10.49 3.43 -5.85
N ARG A 111 10.93 4.22 -4.87
CA ARG A 111 10.82 3.94 -3.44
C ARG A 111 9.91 4.97 -2.80
N PHE A 112 8.95 4.54 -1.99
CA PHE A 112 7.93 5.41 -1.41
C PHE A 112 7.35 4.81 -0.12
N LYS A 113 6.55 5.60 0.58
CA LYS A 113 5.62 5.13 1.61
C LYS A 113 4.19 5.30 1.11
N PHE A 114 3.26 4.46 1.54
CA PHE A 114 1.87 4.57 1.13
C PHE A 114 0.88 4.34 2.28
N ARG A 115 -0.35 4.79 2.11
CA ARG A 115 -1.50 4.47 2.97
C ARG A 115 -2.77 4.39 2.13
N GLU A 116 -3.83 3.84 2.70
CA GLU A 116 -5.17 3.96 2.11
C GLU A 116 -5.65 5.41 2.19
N PRO A 117 -6.35 5.93 1.17
CA PRO A 117 -6.91 7.28 1.17
C PRO A 117 -8.08 7.38 2.16
N ASP A 118 -8.27 8.58 2.72
CA ASP A 118 -9.53 8.92 3.37
C ASP A 118 -10.65 9.08 2.33
N GLU A 119 -11.92 8.97 2.75
CA GLU A 119 -13.08 9.11 1.85
C GLU A 119 -13.06 10.41 1.01
N SER A 120 -12.51 11.50 1.55
CA SER A 120 -12.41 12.79 0.83
C SER A 120 -11.24 12.87 -0.15
N GLU A 121 -10.30 11.93 -0.09
CA GLU A 121 -9.12 11.85 -0.96
C GLU A 121 -9.30 10.82 -2.07
N VAL A 122 -10.30 9.94 -1.97
CA VAL A 122 -10.64 8.98 -3.02
C VAL A 122 -10.99 9.73 -4.29
N VAL A 123 -10.25 9.44 -5.36
CA VAL A 123 -10.53 9.98 -6.69
C VAL A 123 -11.68 9.18 -7.29
N ASP A 124 -12.76 9.87 -7.68
CA ASP A 124 -13.89 9.26 -8.39
C ASP A 124 -13.46 8.75 -9.77
N CYS A 125 -13.09 7.47 -9.80
CA CYS A 125 -12.67 6.78 -11.02
C CYS A 125 -13.50 5.50 -11.22
N PRO A 126 -14.79 5.61 -11.57
CA PRO A 126 -15.73 4.48 -11.59
C PRO A 126 -15.38 3.42 -12.63
N LEU A 127 -14.55 3.77 -13.61
CA LEU A 127 -14.16 2.89 -14.72
C LEU A 127 -12.92 2.08 -14.48
N ALA A 128 -12.18 2.40 -13.41
CA ALA A 128 -11.22 1.51 -12.81
C ALA A 128 -11.83 0.10 -12.78
N PHE A 129 -12.84 -0.09 -11.94
CA PHE A 129 -13.44 -1.39 -11.55
C PHE A 129 -13.70 -2.43 -12.66
N TYR A 130 -13.83 -2.04 -13.93
CA TYR A 130 -14.12 -2.93 -15.07
C TYR A 130 -12.89 -3.65 -15.68
N THR A 131 -11.70 -3.59 -15.08
CA THR A 131 -10.47 -4.25 -15.60
C THR A 131 -10.33 -5.72 -15.26
N VAL A 132 -11.38 -6.34 -14.72
CA VAL A 132 -11.47 -7.78 -14.50
C VAL A 132 -11.09 -8.50 -15.80
N GLY A 133 -9.98 -9.25 -15.79
CA GLY A 133 -9.48 -10.01 -16.95
C GLY A 133 -8.23 -9.46 -17.65
N THR A 134 -7.62 -8.39 -17.14
CA THR A 134 -6.27 -7.97 -17.59
C THR A 134 -5.18 -8.76 -16.83
N PRO A 135 -3.99 -9.00 -17.43
CA PRO A 135 -2.94 -9.90 -16.91
C PRO A 135 -2.14 -9.32 -15.73
N PHE A 136 -2.82 -8.62 -14.84
CA PHE A 136 -2.29 -8.10 -13.58
C PHE A 136 -3.03 -8.80 -12.45
N PRO A 137 -2.38 -9.07 -11.31
CA PRO A 137 -3.05 -9.63 -10.14
C PRO A 137 -3.92 -8.54 -9.48
N TRP A 138 -5.08 -8.28 -10.09
CA TRP A 138 -6.06 -7.25 -9.73
C TRP A 138 -7.08 -7.70 -8.67
N GLU A 139 -6.80 -8.72 -7.85
CA GLU A 139 -7.82 -9.25 -6.94
C GLU A 139 -8.32 -8.18 -5.95
N GLU A 140 -7.49 -7.19 -5.62
CA GLU A 140 -7.85 -6.05 -4.79
C GLU A 140 -7.34 -4.75 -5.42
N TRP A 141 -8.27 -3.89 -5.81
CA TRP A 141 -7.93 -2.59 -6.36
C TRP A 141 -7.71 -1.59 -5.23
N ASN A 142 -6.47 -1.48 -4.76
CA ASN A 142 -6.17 -0.62 -3.61
C ASN A 142 -5.59 0.72 -4.08
N ASP A 143 -6.42 1.76 -4.01
CA ASP A 143 -5.97 3.14 -4.19
C ASP A 143 -5.12 3.47 -3.00
N VAL A 144 -3.99 4.13 -3.24
CA VAL A 144 -3.13 4.55 -2.16
C VAL A 144 -2.61 5.96 -2.39
N ILE A 145 -2.51 6.68 -1.27
CA ILE A 145 -1.78 7.94 -1.22
C ILE A 145 -0.32 7.61 -0.99
N ILE A 146 0.54 7.98 -1.94
CA ILE A 146 1.99 7.77 -1.80
C ILE A 146 2.71 9.08 -1.46
N LYS A 147 3.76 8.97 -0.64
CA LYS A 147 4.63 10.09 -0.25
C LYS A 147 6.10 9.68 -0.22
N ASP A 148 6.97 10.68 -0.05
CA ASP A 148 8.43 10.51 0.05
C ASP A 148 9.01 9.75 -1.16
N VAL A 149 8.48 10.03 -2.34
CA VAL A 149 8.81 9.34 -3.59
C VAL A 149 10.25 9.63 -4.01
N SER A 150 11.03 8.58 -4.19
CA SER A 150 12.39 8.62 -4.72
C SER A 150 12.48 7.75 -5.97
N LYS A 151 12.84 8.35 -7.11
CA LYS A 151 13.16 7.61 -8.34
C LYS A 151 14.48 6.87 -8.14
N LEU A 152 14.48 5.56 -8.40
CA LEU A 152 15.70 4.75 -8.28
C LEU A 152 16.39 4.56 -9.64
N PHE A 153 15.61 4.33 -10.69
CA PHE A 153 16.07 4.23 -12.08
C PHE A 153 14.91 4.37 -13.06
#